data_AF-A0A3A8EL12-F1
#
_entry.id   AF-A0A3A8EL12-F1
#
_cell.length_a   1.000
_cell.length_b   1.000
_cell.length_c   1.000
_cell.angle_alpha   90.00
_cell.angle_beta   90.00
_cell.angle_gamma   90.00
#
_symmetry.space_group_name_H-M   'P 1'
#
loop_
_entity.id
_entity.type
_entity.pdbx_description
1 polymer ?
#
loop_
_entity_poly.entity_id
_entity_poly.type
_entity_poly.pdbx_seq_one_letter_code
_entity_poly.pdbx_strand_id
1 'polypeptide(L)' 'LNNVKKWQIPQVINTDKAPTYGRALSRLKREGKCPPDLEHRQIKYKNNVIECDHGKLKRIIRATLGFKSMKT' A
#
# COMPACT_ATOMS: atom_id res chain seq x y z
N LEU A 1 -12.49 -13.01 0.63
CA LEU A 1 -11.87 -13.02 1.98
C LEU A 1 -11.60 -14.43 2.52
N ASN A 2 -12.16 -15.48 1.91
CA ASN A 2 -12.10 -16.86 2.46
C ASN A 2 -10.70 -17.52 2.46
N ASN A 3 -9.65 -16.83 2.01
CA ASN A 3 -8.28 -17.36 1.96
C ASN A 3 -7.22 -16.40 2.53
N VAL A 4 -7.64 -15.32 3.21
CA VAL A 4 -6.70 -14.38 3.86
C VAL A 4 -6.63 -14.74 5.33
N LYS A 5 -5.42 -14.92 5.86
CA LYS A 5 -5.25 -15.26 7.28
C LYS A 5 -5.68 -14.07 8.14
N LYS A 6 -6.29 -14.32 9.30
CA LYS A 6 -6.87 -13.27 10.17
C LYS A 6 -5.89 -12.13 10.48
N TRP A 7 -4.60 -12.44 10.70
CA TRP A 7 -3.57 -11.44 11.00
C TRP A 7 -3.12 -10.60 9.80
N GLN A 8 -3.49 -10.97 8.57
CA GLN A 8 -3.23 -10.16 7.38
C GLN A 8 -4.31 -9.10 7.15
N ILE A 9 -5.42 -9.17 7.90
CA ILE A 9 -6.50 -8.21 7.81
C ILE A 9 -6.17 -7.04 8.76
N PRO A 10 -5.88 -5.84 8.23
CA PRO A 10 -5.54 -4.71 9.06
C PRO A 10 -6.78 -4.19 9.80
N GLN A 11 -6.58 -3.76 11.05
CA GLN A 11 -7.57 -2.98 11.80
C GLN A 11 -7.46 -1.48 11.50
N VAL A 12 -6.28 -1.02 11.08
CA VAL A 12 -5.99 0.39 10.80
C VAL A 12 -5.19 0.51 9.51
N ILE A 13 -5.59 1.42 8.63
CA ILE A 13 -4.83 1.81 7.43
C ILE A 13 -4.45 3.28 7.52
N ASN A 14 -3.18 3.59 7.26
CA ASN A 14 -2.70 4.95 7.12
C ASN A 14 -2.47 5.27 5.63
N THR A 15 -2.92 6.43 5.17
CA THR A 15 -2.64 6.92 3.82
C THR A 15 -2.13 8.35 3.84
N ASP A 16 -1.76 8.87 2.68
CA ASP A 16 -1.64 10.32 2.50
C ASP A 16 -3.02 11.02 2.51
N LYS A 17 -3.02 12.33 2.27
CA LYS A 17 -4.21 13.18 2.31
C LYS A 17 -5.02 13.22 1.01
N ALA A 18 -4.78 12.32 0.06
CA ALA A 18 -5.49 12.30 -1.20
C ALA A 18 -6.99 12.02 -0.98
N PRO A 19 -7.89 12.76 -1.66
CA PRO A 19 -9.34 12.64 -1.46
C PRO A 19 -9.92 11.31 -1.96
N THR A 20 -9.18 10.59 -2.81
CA THR A 20 -9.60 9.32 -3.41
C THR A 20 -9.77 8.20 -2.39
N TYR A 21 -8.99 8.19 -1.31
CA TYR A 21 -8.99 7.10 -0.33
C TYR A 21 -10.30 6.97 0.43
N GLY A 22 -10.93 8.08 0.83
CA GLY A 22 -12.19 8.03 1.57
C GLY A 22 -13.31 7.35 0.77
N ARG A 23 -13.42 7.69 -0.53
CA ARG A 23 -14.37 7.06 -1.44
C ARG A 23 -14.04 5.58 -1.69
N ALA A 24 -12.76 5.26 -1.89
CA ALA A 24 -12.31 3.89 -2.12
C ALA A 24 -12.63 2.99 -0.90
N LEU A 25 -12.27 3.43 0.31
CA LEU A 25 -12.52 2.68 1.53
C LEU A 25 -14.02 2.49 1.80
N SER A 26 -14.83 3.53 1.59
CA SER A 26 -16.29 3.43 1.74
C SER A 26 -16.91 2.41 0.78
N ARG A 27 -16.41 2.33 -0.46
CA ARG A 27 -16.82 1.32 -1.42
C ARG A 27 -16.37 -0.08 -1.01
N LEU A 28 -15.13 -0.24 -0.56
CA LEU A 28 -14.59 -1.54 -0.13
C LEU A 28 -15.31 -2.09 1.11
N LYS A 29 -15.70 -1.23 2.05
CA LYS A 29 -16.54 -1.62 3.21
C LYS A 29 -17.90 -2.14 2.75
N ARG A 30 -18.54 -1.47 1.81
CA ARG A 30 -19.85 -1.88 1.25
C ARG A 30 -19.79 -3.19 0.47
N GLU A 31 -18.71 -3.40 -0.28
CA GLU A 31 -18.44 -4.65 -1.01
C GLU A 31 -18.02 -5.79 -0.08
N GLY A 32 -17.92 -5.55 1.24
CA GLY A 32 -17.47 -6.54 2.21
C GLY A 32 -16.01 -6.96 2.04
N LYS A 33 -15.18 -6.15 1.37
CA LYS A 33 -13.76 -6.43 1.14
C LYS A 33 -12.85 -5.90 2.25
N CYS A 34 -13.34 -4.92 3.01
CA CYS A 34 -12.69 -4.39 4.19
C CYS A 34 -13.57 -4.61 5.42
N PRO A 35 -12.97 -4.81 6.61
CA PRO A 35 -13.72 -4.83 7.85
C PRO A 35 -14.51 -3.52 8.04
N PRO A 36 -15.75 -3.58 8.58
CA PRO A 36 -16.55 -2.39 8.84
C PRO A 36 -15.88 -1.46 9.86
N ASP A 37 -15.20 -2.07 10.84
CA ASP A 37 -14.43 -1.46 11.93
C ASP A 37 -13.03 -0.97 11.52
N LEU A 38 -12.64 -1.14 10.25
CA LEU A 38 -11.36 -0.62 9.73
C LEU A 38 -11.25 0.89 9.94
N GLU A 39 -10.24 1.32 10.68
CA GLU A 39 -9.94 2.73 10.93
C GLU A 39 -9.03 3.30 9.83
N HIS A 40 -9.37 4.47 9.32
CA HIS A 40 -8.56 5.20 8.34
C HIS A 40 -7.87 6.40 9.00
N ARG A 41 -6.53 6.45 8.92
CA ARG A 41 -5.70 7.54 9.44
C ARG A 41 -4.95 8.23 8.31
N GLN A 42 -4.70 9.53 8.49
CA GLN A 42 -3.94 10.35 7.54
C GLN A 42 -2.79 11.07 8.24
N ILE A 43 -1.92 10.29 8.88
CA ILE A 43 -0.80 10.80 9.68
C ILE A 43 0.46 10.86 8.81
N LYS A 44 0.97 12.07 8.59
CA LYS A 44 2.10 12.33 7.68
C LYS A 44 3.36 11.52 8.03
N TYR A 45 3.81 11.57 9.29
CA TYR A 45 5.07 10.93 9.67
C TYR A 45 5.03 9.39 9.60
N LYS A 46 3.85 8.77 9.64
CA LYS A 46 3.70 7.32 9.49
C LYS A 46 3.95 6.84 8.06
N ASN A 47 3.86 7.74 7.07
CA ASN A 47 4.18 7.42 5.69
C ASN A 47 5.69 7.28 5.44
N ASN A 48 6.55 7.80 6.35
CA ASN A 48 8.01 7.78 6.16
C ASN A 48 8.59 6.38 5.94
N VAL A 49 8.02 5.34 6.56
CA VAL A 49 8.45 3.95 6.37
C VAL A 49 8.19 3.49 4.93
N ILE A 50 6.98 3.76 4.43
CA ILE A 50 6.57 3.42 3.06
C ILE A 50 7.41 4.19 2.05
N GLU A 51 7.68 5.48 2.29
CA GLU A 51 8.54 6.29 1.42
C GLU A 51 9.99 5.78 1.39
N CYS A 52 10.52 5.31 2.52
CA CYS A 52 11.85 4.70 2.58
C CYS A 52 11.92 3.42 1.74
N ASP A 53 10.92 2.55 1.87
CA ASP A 53 10.84 1.31 1.10
C ASP A 53 10.68 1.56 -0.40
N HIS A 54 9.86 2.56 -0.78
CA HIS A 54 9.79 3.04 -2.16
C HIS A 54 11.16 3.48 -2.68
N GLY A 55 11.93 4.20 -1.87
CA GLY A 55 13.29 4.63 -2.22
C GLY A 55 14.25 3.47 -2.46
N LYS A 56 14.20 2.44 -1.61
CA LYS A 56 15.01 1.21 -1.78
C LYS A 56 14.63 0.49 -3.08
N LEU A 57 13.33 0.29 -3.31
CA LEU A 57 12.84 -0.38 -4.51
C LEU A 57 13.24 0.36 -5.79
N LYS A 58 13.03 1.69 -5.83
CA LYS A 58 13.44 2.53 -6.96
C LYS A 58 14.95 2.45 -7.21
N ARG A 59 15.78 2.35 -6.17
CA ARG A 59 17.24 2.22 -6.31
C ARG A 59 17.63 0.92 -7.01
N ILE A 60 17.03 -0.20 -6.60
CA ILE A 60 17.27 -1.52 -7.22
C ILE A 60 16.85 -1.49 -8.68
N ILE A 61 15.62 -1.02 -8.95
CA ILE A 61 15.08 -0.95 -10.32
C ILE A 61 15.97 -0.07 -11.21
N ARG A 62 16.38 1.11 -10.74
CA ARG A 62 17.24 2.01 -11.53
C ARG A 62 18.61 1.41 -11.83
N ALA A 63 19.16 0.63 -10.90
CA ALA A 63 20.42 -0.07 -11.15
C ALA A 63 20.25 -1.18 -12.21
N THR A 64 19.15 -1.93 -12.19
CA THR A 64 18.93 -3.05 -13.13
C THR A 64 18.56 -2.62 -14.55
N LEU A 65 17.97 -1.42 -14.73
CA LEU A 65 17.58 -0.90 -16.05
C LEU A 65 18.75 -0.67 -17.03
N GLY A 66 19.99 -0.56 -16.53
CA GLY A 66 21.18 -0.41 -17.37
C GLY A 66 21.74 -1.72 -17.93
N PHE A 67 21.35 -2.87 -17.36
CA PHE A 67 21.79 -4.19 -17.81
C PHE A 67 20.93 -4.61 -19.00
N LYS A 68 21.33 -4.21 -20.21
CA LYS A 68 20.80 -4.80 -21.45
C LYS A 68 21.32 -6.24 -21.56
N SER A 69 20.47 -7.14 -22.05
CA SER A 69 20.86 -8.53 -22.36
C SER A 69 22.16 -8.53 -23.18
N MET A 70 23.18 -9.26 -22.72
CA MET A 70 24.37 -9.48 -23.55
C MET A 70 23.94 -10.27 -24.78
N LYS A 71 24.29 -9.78 -25.97
CA LYS A 71 24.09 -10.56 -27.19
C LYS A 71 25.04 -11.76 -27.13
N THR A 72 24.47 -12.96 -27.26
CA THR A 72 25.22 -14.20 -27.51
C THR A 72 25.47 -14.33 -29.00
#